data_AF-A0A5K1DCT6-F1
#
_entry.id   AF-A0A5K1DCT6-F1
#
_cell.length_a   1.000
_cell.length_b   1.000
_cell.length_c   1.000
_cell.angle_alpha   90.00
_cell.angle_beta   90.00
_cell.angle_gamma   90.00
#
_symmetry.space_group_name_H-M   'P 1'
#
loop_
_entity.id
_entity.type
_entity.pdbx_description
1 polymer ?
#
loop_
_entity_poly.entity_id
_entity_poly.type
_entity_poly.pdbx_seq_one_letter_code
_entity_poly.pdbx_strand_id
1 'polypeptide(L)'
;GLVPMTLTAILQSLRPPPCTSLSNSCKPPSAFQYAILYVSLALVCVGIGGSRFTMATFGANQFDDPKRQETFINWFFVAFNVAMILASTVVVFVQDTVGWAWGYGICLAANVISIVILLIGKWYYKEVKPQGSPFTGIARVVIAAIRKRKVALSTDVTDYFYQDDQMNTKQMCQVTSKFRQDVLPLTSLNM
;
A
#
# COMPACT_ATOMS: atom_id res chain seq x y z
N GLY A 1 1.94 -1.47 -14.64
CA GLY A 1 1.73 -0.01 -14.76
C GLY A 1 2.81 0.64 -15.61
N LEU A 2 4.06 0.67 -15.13
CA LEU A 2 5.15 1.39 -15.81
C LEU A 2 5.47 0.88 -17.22
N VAL A 3 5.43 -0.44 -17.47
CA VAL A 3 5.67 -1.00 -18.81
C VAL A 3 4.71 -0.44 -19.88
N PRO A 4 3.38 -0.56 -19.74
CA PRO A 4 2.47 0.04 -20.73
C PRO A 4 2.55 1.57 -20.73
N MET A 5 2.86 2.23 -19.61
CA MET A 5 3.07 3.67 -19.56
C MET A 5 4.25 4.11 -20.45
N THR A 6 5.41 3.46 -20.31
CA THR A 6 6.59 3.71 -21.16
C THR A 6 6.27 3.41 -22.62
N LEU A 7 5.51 2.35 -22.89
CA LEU A 7 5.11 1.98 -24.25
C LEU A 7 4.27 3.08 -24.93
N THR A 8 3.38 3.75 -24.18
CA THR A 8 2.63 4.92 -24.71
C THR A 8 3.51 6.09 -25.10
N ALA A 9 4.69 6.23 -24.50
CA ALA A 9 5.64 7.29 -24.81
C ALA A 9 6.58 6.93 -25.97
N ILE A 10 6.86 5.65 -26.19
CA ILE A 10 7.77 5.15 -27.23
C ILE A 10 7.03 4.92 -28.56
N LEU A 11 5.84 4.31 -28.53
CA LEU A 11 5.13 3.96 -29.76
C LEU A 11 4.32 5.13 -30.30
N GLN A 12 4.66 5.55 -31.52
CA GLN A 12 3.93 6.60 -32.25
C GLN A 12 2.46 6.22 -32.53
N SER A 13 2.12 4.93 -32.53
CA SER A 13 0.73 4.45 -32.65
C SER A 13 -0.11 4.75 -31.40
N LEU A 14 0.52 4.76 -30.22
CA LEU A 14 -0.13 4.99 -28.93
C LEU A 14 -0.13 6.46 -28.49
N ARG A 15 0.51 7.34 -29.25
CA ARG A 15 0.57 8.78 -28.99
C ARG A 15 -0.08 9.57 -30.14
N PRO A 16 -0.78 10.69 -29.89
CA PRO A 16 -1.19 11.58 -30.97
C PRO A 16 0.02 12.09 -31.76
N PRO A 17 -0.14 12.37 -33.06
CA PRO A 17 0.92 12.94 -33.88
C PRO A 17 1.35 14.31 -33.32
N PRO A 18 2.64 14.68 -33.45
CA PRO A 18 3.13 15.97 -32.98
C PRO A 18 2.40 17.11 -33.71
N CYS A 19 1.93 18.11 -32.97
CA CYS A 19 1.32 19.28 -33.59
C CYS A 19 2.40 20.13 -34.23
N THR A 20 2.28 20.34 -35.54
CA THR A 20 3.08 21.33 -36.27
C THR A 20 2.42 22.69 -36.13
N SER A 21 3.19 23.69 -35.67
CA SER A 21 2.78 25.08 -35.43
C SER A 21 2.30 25.83 -36.68
N LEU A 22 2.35 25.22 -37.87
CA LEU A 22 1.85 25.78 -39.13
C LEU A 22 0.33 25.57 -39.34
N SER A 23 -0.30 24.65 -38.62
CA SER A 23 -1.73 24.39 -38.69
C SER A 23 -2.32 24.53 -37.30
N ASN A 24 -3.24 25.47 -37.11
CA ASN A 24 -3.94 25.74 -35.84
C ASN A 24 -4.85 24.59 -35.36
N SER A 25 -4.72 23.39 -35.93
CA SER A 25 -5.56 22.22 -35.67
C SER A 25 -4.72 21.03 -35.22
N CYS A 26 -4.48 20.94 -33.91
CA CYS A 26 -4.00 19.72 -33.26
C CYS A 26 -5.05 18.61 -33.35
N LYS A 27 -4.67 17.40 -33.80
CA LYS A 27 -5.56 16.24 -33.76
C LYS A 27 -5.65 15.71 -32.32
N PRO A 28 -6.84 15.63 -31.71
CA PRO A 28 -6.99 15.06 -30.38
C PRO A 28 -6.62 13.56 -30.37
N PRO A 29 -6.18 13.02 -29.23
CA PRO A 29 -5.95 11.59 -29.09
C PRO A 29 -7.23 10.78 -29.31
N SER A 30 -7.09 9.56 -29.84
CA SER A 30 -8.22 8.66 -30.01
C SER A 30 -8.70 8.09 -28.66
N ALA A 31 -9.95 7.62 -28.59
CA ALA A 31 -10.49 6.96 -27.40
C ALA A 31 -9.63 5.77 -26.92
N PHE A 32 -9.03 5.03 -27.86
CA PHE A 32 -8.13 3.92 -27.55
C PHE A 32 -6.82 4.38 -26.88
N GLN A 33 -6.24 5.49 -27.36
CA GLN A 33 -5.03 6.08 -26.76
C GLN A 33 -5.31 6.56 -25.34
N TYR A 34 -6.47 7.19 -25.10
CA TYR A 34 -6.90 7.55 -23.74
C TYR A 34 -7.13 6.33 -22.85
N ALA A 35 -7.79 5.29 -23.35
CA ALA A 35 -8.06 4.09 -22.58
C ALA A 35 -6.77 3.43 -22.08
N ILE A 36 -5.77 3.26 -22.95
CA ILE A 36 -4.47 2.68 -22.57
C ILE A 36 -3.75 3.57 -21.55
N LEU A 37 -3.78 4.89 -21.74
CA LEU A 37 -3.18 5.84 -20.81
C LEU A 37 -3.82 5.77 -19.42
N TYR A 38 -5.15 5.73 -19.33
CA TYR A 38 -5.83 5.68 -18.04
C TYR A 38 -5.66 4.32 -17.34
N VAL A 39 -5.69 3.21 -18.10
CA VAL A 39 -5.43 1.88 -17.55
C VAL A 39 -3.99 1.78 -17.04
N SER A 40 -3.01 2.27 -17.80
CA SER A 40 -1.61 2.24 -17.38
C SER A 40 -1.40 3.10 -16.12
N LEU A 41 -1.99 4.30 -16.08
CA LEU A 41 -1.96 5.19 -14.93
C LEU A 41 -2.61 4.55 -13.69
N ALA A 42 -3.79 3.94 -13.83
CA ALA A 42 -4.45 3.24 -12.73
C ALA A 42 -3.57 2.11 -12.18
N LEU A 43 -2.95 1.32 -13.04
CA LEU A 43 -2.01 0.27 -12.63
C LEU A 43 -0.75 0.81 -11.96
N VAL A 44 -0.25 1.98 -12.37
CA VAL A 44 0.85 2.68 -11.67
C VAL A 44 0.41 3.10 -10.28
N CYS A 45 -0.76 3.73 -10.13
CA CYS A 45 -1.30 4.16 -8.84
C CYS A 45 -1.46 2.97 -7.88
N VAL A 46 -2.02 1.85 -8.35
CA VAL A 46 -2.15 0.62 -7.55
C VAL A 46 -0.78 0.10 -7.09
N GLY A 47 0.21 0.04 -8.00
CA GLY A 47 1.55 -0.42 -7.67
C GLY A 47 2.28 0.49 -6.66
N ILE A 48 2.15 1.81 -6.81
CA ILE A 48 2.72 2.80 -5.89
C ILE A 48 2.05 2.69 -4.51
N GLY A 49 0.72 2.56 -4.48
CA GLY A 49 -0.03 2.38 -3.23
C GLY A 49 0.46 1.15 -2.47
N GLY A 50 0.47 -0.02 -3.11
CA GLY A 50 0.91 -1.27 -2.45
C GLY A 50 2.35 -1.23 -1.94
N SER A 51 3.29 -0.76 -2.78
CA SER A 51 4.71 -0.73 -2.42
C SER A 51 5.02 0.27 -1.30
N ARG A 52 4.47 1.50 -1.34
CA ARG A 52 4.82 2.54 -0.36
C ARG A 52 4.42 2.18 1.08
N PHE A 53 3.27 1.54 1.27
CA PHE A 53 2.82 1.17 2.62
C PHE A 53 3.53 -0.06 3.19
N THR A 54 4.19 -0.86 2.35
CA THR A 54 4.78 -2.15 2.77
C THR A 54 6.30 -2.12 2.87
N MET A 55 7.00 -1.28 2.11
CA MET A 55 8.48 -1.29 2.07
C MET A 55 9.14 -0.96 3.42
N ALA A 56 8.66 0.08 4.11
CA ALA A 56 9.26 0.51 5.38
C ALA A 56 9.13 -0.57 6.46
N THR A 57 7.93 -1.15 6.60
CA THR A 57 7.64 -2.20 7.57
C THR A 57 8.35 -3.50 7.21
N PHE A 58 8.41 -3.86 5.93
CA PHE A 58 9.17 -5.01 5.46
C PHE A 58 10.66 -4.94 5.85
N GLY A 59 11.28 -3.77 5.65
CA GLY A 59 12.68 -3.54 6.03
C GLY A 59 12.89 -3.47 7.55
N ALA A 60 11.99 -2.81 8.28
CA ALA A 60 12.06 -2.75 9.74
C ALA A 60 11.95 -4.14 10.37
N ASN A 61 11.07 -5.00 9.85
CA ASN A 61 10.86 -6.36 10.34
C ASN A 61 12.07 -7.30 10.17
N GLN A 62 13.13 -6.85 9.48
CA GLN A 62 14.40 -7.60 9.42
C GLN A 62 15.22 -7.48 10.72
N PHE A 63 14.91 -6.52 11.59
CA PHE A 63 15.60 -6.30 12.86
C PHE A 63 14.73 -6.75 14.03
N ASP A 64 15.34 -7.38 15.03
CA ASP A 64 14.65 -7.84 16.24
C ASP A 64 14.66 -6.81 17.39
N ASP A 65 15.57 -5.83 17.33
CA ASP A 65 15.69 -4.76 18.33
C ASP A 65 14.85 -3.54 17.92
N PRO A 66 13.89 -3.10 18.76
CA PRO A 66 13.09 -1.90 18.52
C PRO A 66 13.92 -0.66 18.17
N LYS A 67 15.07 -0.47 18.82
CA LYS A 67 15.94 0.70 18.55
C LYS A 67 16.50 0.67 17.13
N ARG A 68 16.84 -0.53 16.63
CA ARG A 68 17.32 -0.72 15.25
C ARG A 68 16.20 -0.58 14.23
N GLN A 69 14.98 -1.01 14.57
CA GLN A 69 13.79 -0.79 13.75
C GLN A 69 13.50 0.71 13.57
N GLU A 70 13.49 1.47 14.68
CA GLU A 70 13.29 2.93 14.65
C GLU A 70 14.40 3.63 13.86
N THR A 71 15.65 3.25 14.09
CA THR A 71 16.80 3.80 13.35
C THR A 71 16.67 3.54 11.85
N PHE A 72 16.27 2.31 11.47
CA PHE A 72 16.03 1.97 10.07
C PHE A 72 14.90 2.80 9.46
N ILE A 73 13.76 2.95 10.15
CA ILE A 73 12.62 3.73 9.68
C ILE A 73 13.02 5.21 9.49
N ASN A 74 13.78 5.78 10.43
CA ASN A 74 14.27 7.14 10.32
C ASN A 74 15.16 7.32 9.08
N TRP A 75 16.15 6.45 8.89
CA TRP A 75 17.02 6.49 7.70
C TRP A 75 16.27 6.22 6.40
N PHE A 76 15.27 5.33 6.42
CA PHE A 76 14.40 5.06 5.28
C PHE A 76 13.68 6.34 4.83
N PHE A 77 13.10 7.10 5.77
CA PHE A 77 12.42 8.35 5.42
C PHE A 77 13.39 9.43 4.97
N VAL A 78 14.59 9.54 5.56
CA VAL A 78 15.63 10.45 5.07
C VAL A 78 15.98 10.13 3.62
N ALA A 79 16.29 8.86 3.32
CA ALA A 79 16.61 8.42 1.97
C ALA A 79 15.45 8.62 0.98
N PHE A 80 14.21 8.34 1.41
CA PHE A 80 13.01 8.53 0.60
C PHE A 80 12.80 10.00 0.22
N ASN A 81 12.97 10.92 1.18
CA ASN A 81 12.82 12.35 0.92
C ASN A 81 13.91 12.86 -0.02
N VAL A 82 15.17 12.44 0.15
CA VAL A 82 16.26 12.79 -0.77
C VAL A 82 15.98 12.25 -2.18
N ALA A 83 15.54 11.00 -2.30
CA ALA A 83 15.17 10.40 -3.57
C ALA A 83 14.01 11.14 -4.24
N MET A 84 13.02 11.63 -3.45
CA MET A 84 11.91 12.42 -3.97
C MET A 84 12.37 13.76 -4.54
N ILE A 85 13.28 14.48 -3.86
CA ILE A 85 13.85 15.74 -4.35
C ILE A 85 14.64 15.51 -5.65
N LEU A 86 15.46 14.45 -5.69
CA LEU A 86 16.21 14.08 -6.89
C LEU A 86 15.27 13.70 -8.04
N ALA A 87 14.22 12.93 -7.78
CA ALA A 87 13.24 12.53 -8.78
C ALA A 87 12.47 13.75 -9.33
N SER A 88 12.00 14.65 -8.46
CA SER A 88 11.28 15.87 -8.88
C SER A 88 12.16 16.85 -9.66
N THR A 89 13.48 16.73 -9.56
CA THR A 89 14.43 17.60 -10.27
C THR A 89 14.96 16.93 -11.54
N VAL A 90 15.66 15.82 -11.38
CA VAL A 90 16.40 15.15 -12.46
C VAL A 90 15.45 14.47 -13.45
N VAL A 91 14.44 13.74 -12.96
CA VAL A 91 13.53 13.01 -13.86
C VAL A 91 12.66 14.00 -14.63
N VAL A 92 12.17 15.06 -13.95
CA VAL A 92 11.39 16.13 -14.61
C VAL A 92 12.26 16.86 -15.65
N PHE A 93 13.50 17.19 -15.31
CA PHE A 93 14.43 17.78 -16.28
C PHE A 93 14.62 16.91 -17.51
N VAL A 94 14.79 15.59 -17.35
CA VAL A 94 14.92 14.65 -18.48
C VAL A 94 13.61 14.56 -19.29
N GLN A 95 12.46 14.57 -18.63
CA GLN A 95 11.16 14.54 -19.28
C GLN A 95 10.92 15.78 -20.15
N ASP A 96 11.30 16.95 -19.66
CA ASP A 96 11.10 18.23 -20.35
C ASP A 96 12.13 18.48 -21.47
N THR A 97 13.38 18.05 -21.28
CA THR A 97 14.47 18.32 -22.24
C THR A 97 14.68 17.22 -23.28
N VAL A 98 14.66 15.96 -22.87
CA VAL A 98 14.96 14.80 -23.73
C VAL A 98 13.67 14.11 -24.18
N GLY A 99 12.66 14.13 -23.32
CA GLY A 99 11.32 13.64 -23.61
C GLY A 99 10.83 12.54 -22.66
N TRP A 100 9.51 12.36 -22.68
CA TRP A 100 8.77 11.44 -21.82
C TRP A 100 9.21 9.98 -21.91
N ALA A 101 9.66 9.52 -23.09
CA ALA A 101 10.14 8.14 -23.27
C ALA A 101 11.37 7.84 -22.40
N TRP A 102 12.33 8.76 -22.34
CA TRP A 102 13.53 8.62 -21.51
C TRP A 102 13.20 8.72 -20.02
N GLY A 103 12.34 9.68 -19.64
CA GLY A 103 11.89 9.81 -18.25
C GLY A 103 11.23 8.54 -17.72
N TYR A 104 10.25 7.99 -18.44
CA TYR A 104 9.59 6.75 -18.05
C TYR A 104 10.51 5.53 -18.19
N GLY A 105 11.44 5.52 -19.14
CA GLY A 105 12.43 4.48 -19.32
C GLY A 105 13.36 4.34 -18.10
N ILE A 106 13.89 5.46 -17.60
CA ILE A 106 14.75 5.49 -16.40
C ILE A 106 13.96 4.98 -15.19
N CYS A 107 12.72 5.43 -15.00
CA CYS A 107 11.87 4.95 -13.91
C CYS A 107 11.60 3.44 -14.01
N LEU A 108 11.32 2.93 -15.22
CA LEU A 108 11.09 1.51 -15.46
C LEU A 108 12.35 0.69 -15.15
N ALA A 109 13.52 1.11 -15.62
CA ALA A 109 14.79 0.44 -15.38
C ALA A 109 15.11 0.38 -13.87
N ALA A 110 14.97 1.51 -13.15
CA ALA A 110 15.17 1.55 -11.71
C ALA A 110 14.22 0.60 -10.95
N ASN A 111 12.96 0.52 -11.39
CA ASN A 111 11.97 -0.38 -10.79
C ASN A 111 12.31 -1.86 -11.02
N VAL A 112 12.74 -2.21 -12.24
CA VAL A 112 13.20 -3.58 -12.57
C VAL A 112 14.43 -3.95 -11.75
N ILE A 113 15.43 -3.07 -11.67
CA ILE A 113 16.64 -3.29 -10.86
C ILE A 113 16.27 -3.52 -9.39
N SER A 114 15.36 -2.72 -8.84
CA SER A 114 14.89 -2.88 -7.46
C SER A 114 14.23 -4.25 -7.23
N ILE A 115 13.37 -4.70 -8.16
CA ILE A 115 12.74 -6.03 -8.08
C ILE A 115 13.80 -7.14 -8.13
N VAL A 116 14.77 -7.04 -9.04
CA VAL A 116 15.86 -8.02 -9.14
C VAL A 116 16.65 -8.11 -7.84
N ILE A 117 17.02 -6.97 -7.25
CA ILE A 117 17.73 -6.93 -5.96
C ILE A 117 16.89 -7.58 -4.85
N LEU A 118 15.58 -7.27 -4.78
CA LEU A 118 14.67 -7.88 -3.81
C LEU A 118 14.58 -9.40 -3.98
N LEU A 119 14.53 -9.89 -5.22
CA LEU A 119 14.45 -11.33 -5.50
C LEU A 119 15.76 -12.06 -5.13
N ILE A 120 16.92 -11.45 -5.41
CA ILE A 120 18.22 -12.00 -5.03
C ILE A 120 18.35 -12.06 -3.50
N GLY A 121 17.89 -11.01 -2.81
CA GLY A 121 17.90 -10.92 -1.35
C GLY A 121 16.96 -11.90 -0.64
N LYS A 122 16.06 -12.59 -1.35
CA LYS A 122 15.01 -13.44 -0.77
C LYS A 122 15.53 -14.45 0.26
N TRP A 123 16.69 -15.05 0.00
CA TRP A 123 17.30 -16.05 0.89
C TRP A 123 17.90 -15.47 2.19
N TYR A 124 18.12 -14.15 2.23
CA TYR A 124 18.65 -13.45 3.39
C TYR A 124 17.55 -12.78 4.23
N TYR A 125 16.31 -12.75 3.73
CA TYR A 125 15.21 -12.12 4.45
C TYR A 125 14.68 -13.02 5.56
N LYS A 126 14.42 -12.41 6.70
CA LYS A 126 13.73 -13.04 7.80
C LYS A 126 12.27 -13.27 7.42
N GLU A 127 11.82 -14.52 7.54
CA GLU A 127 10.41 -14.86 7.37
C GLU A 127 9.58 -14.31 8.53
N VAL A 128 8.72 -13.35 8.22
CA VAL A 128 7.77 -12.79 9.18
C VAL A 128 6.49 -13.61 9.11
N LYS A 129 6.07 -14.17 10.25
CA LYS A 129 4.80 -14.93 10.32
C LYS A 129 3.64 -14.00 9.96
N PRO A 130 2.67 -14.45 9.13
CA PRO A 130 1.52 -13.63 8.77
C PRO A 130 0.71 -13.30 10.02
N GLN A 131 0.66 -12.02 10.37
CA GLN A 131 -0.30 -11.52 11.34
C GLN A 131 -1.64 -11.33 10.62
N GLY A 132 -2.73 -11.84 11.20
CA GLY A 132 -4.05 -11.87 10.55
C GLY A 132 -4.53 -10.50 10.06
N SER A 133 -5.60 -10.47 9.25
CA SER A 133 -6.09 -9.22 8.65
C SER A 133 -6.73 -8.28 9.70
N PRO A 134 -6.24 -7.03 9.84
CA PRO A 134 -6.85 -6.04 10.74
C PRO A 134 -8.28 -5.69 10.30
N PHE A 135 -8.59 -5.78 9.01
CA PHE A 135 -9.93 -5.54 8.48
C PHE A 135 -10.95 -6.55 9.00
N THR A 136 -10.53 -7.79 9.25
CA THR A 136 -11.41 -8.80 9.85
C THR A 136 -11.79 -8.42 11.28
N GLY A 137 -10.86 -7.84 12.04
CA GLY A 137 -11.14 -7.31 13.38
C GLY A 137 -12.18 -6.18 13.33
N ILE A 138 -11.97 -5.20 12.46
CA ILE A 138 -12.90 -4.07 12.28
C ILE A 138 -14.27 -4.56 11.82
N ALA A 139 -14.33 -5.45 10.83
CA ALA A 139 -15.58 -6.01 10.33
C ALA A 139 -16.34 -6.76 11.44
N ARG A 140 -15.64 -7.55 12.27
CA ARG A 140 -16.25 -8.23 13.42
C ARG A 140 -16.86 -7.24 14.41
N VAL A 141 -16.16 -6.15 14.73
CA VAL A 141 -16.67 -5.12 15.65
C VAL A 141 -17.89 -4.40 15.05
N VAL A 142 -17.84 -4.02 13.78
CA VAL A 142 -18.97 -3.37 13.08
C VAL A 142 -20.19 -4.29 13.06
N ILE A 143 -20.01 -5.55 12.66
CA ILE A 143 -21.09 -6.55 12.62
C ILE A 143 -21.66 -6.77 14.03
N ALA A 144 -20.79 -6.91 15.05
CA ALA A 144 -21.23 -7.10 16.44
C ALA A 144 -22.02 -5.90 16.97
N ALA A 145 -21.56 -4.67 16.68
CA ALA A 145 -22.23 -3.44 17.07
C ALA A 145 -23.62 -3.31 16.42
N ILE A 146 -23.74 -3.59 15.12
CA ILE A 146 -25.03 -3.56 14.41
C ILE A 146 -25.98 -4.61 15.00
N ARG A 147 -25.51 -5.85 15.21
CA ARG A 147 -26.33 -6.95 15.74
C ARG A 147 -26.80 -6.70 17.17
N LYS A 148 -25.96 -6.08 18.00
CA LYS A 148 -26.26 -5.81 19.42
C LYS A 148 -26.83 -4.41 19.67
N ARG A 149 -27.17 -3.63 18.63
CA ARG A 149 -27.70 -2.26 18.75
C ARG A 149 -29.00 -2.16 19.56
N LYS A 150 -29.77 -3.23 19.66
CA LYS A 150 -31.06 -3.28 20.41
C LYS A 150 -30.94 -3.87 21.81
N VAL A 151 -29.74 -4.23 22.25
CA VAL A 151 -29.51 -4.82 23.58
C VAL A 151 -29.48 -3.68 24.59
N ALA A 152 -30.28 -3.79 25.65
CA ALA A 152 -30.24 -2.84 26.76
C ALA A 152 -28.86 -2.84 27.42
N LEU A 153 -28.33 -1.65 27.71
CA LEU A 153 -27.04 -1.49 28.39
C LEU A 153 -27.11 -2.13 29.78
N SER A 154 -26.11 -2.94 30.10
CA SER A 154 -25.94 -3.50 31.44
C SER A 154 -25.66 -2.35 32.42
N THR A 155 -26.32 -2.30 33.56
CA THR A 155 -26.10 -1.26 34.59
C THR A 155 -24.90 -1.61 35.49
N ASP A 156 -24.31 -2.79 35.30
CA ASP A 156 -23.22 -3.29 36.14
C ASP A 156 -21.87 -2.70 35.69
N VAL A 157 -21.16 -2.05 36.63
CA VAL A 157 -19.89 -1.34 36.39
C VAL A 157 -18.79 -2.30 35.94
N THR A 158 -18.92 -3.59 36.27
CA THR A 158 -17.97 -4.66 35.92
C THR A 158 -17.97 -5.05 34.43
N ASP A 159 -18.99 -4.67 33.67
CA ASP A 159 -19.12 -4.98 32.24
C ASP A 159 -18.41 -3.95 31.33
N TYR A 160 -17.86 -2.87 31.90
CA TYR A 160 -17.22 -1.78 31.16
C TYR A 160 -15.71 -1.75 31.40
N PHE A 161 -14.93 -1.57 30.32
CA PHE A 161 -13.50 -1.33 30.42
C PHE A 161 -13.25 0.14 30.79
N TYR A 162 -12.82 0.38 32.03
CA TYR A 162 -12.19 1.64 32.43
C TYR A 162 -10.67 1.43 32.45
N GLN A 163 -9.96 2.17 31.60
CA GLN A 163 -8.51 2.29 31.69
C GLN A 163 -8.22 3.39 32.72
N ASP A 164 -7.96 3.02 33.97
CA ASP A 164 -7.48 3.96 34.99
C ASP A 164 -5.94 3.98 34.97
N ASP A 165 -5.35 5.14 34.64
CA ASP A 165 -3.90 5.33 34.52
C ASP A 165 -3.17 5.29 35.89
N GLN A 166 -3.90 5.24 37.01
CA GLN A 166 -3.34 5.41 38.35
C GLN A 166 -3.11 4.11 39.14
N MET A 167 -3.51 2.93 38.65
CA MET A 167 -3.23 1.67 39.36
C MET A 167 -2.74 0.56 38.43
N ASN A 168 -1.49 0.13 38.66
CA ASN A 168 -0.80 -0.98 38.02
C ASN A 168 -1.37 -2.37 38.41
N THR A 169 -2.70 -2.52 38.40
CA THR A 169 -3.36 -3.80 38.62
C THR A 169 -4.13 -4.16 37.37
N LYS A 170 -3.57 -5.06 36.55
CA LYS A 170 -4.31 -5.77 35.51
C LYS A 170 -5.34 -6.68 36.18
N GLN A 171 -6.48 -6.13 36.58
CA GLN A 171 -7.66 -6.95 36.86
C GLN A 171 -8.17 -7.46 35.51
N MET A 172 -7.71 -8.64 35.11
CA MET A 172 -8.37 -9.40 34.07
C MET A 172 -9.74 -9.81 34.61
N CYS A 173 -10.79 -9.08 34.25
CA CYS A 173 -12.14 -9.54 34.53
C CYS A 173 -12.43 -10.77 33.66
N GLN A 174 -13.07 -11.77 34.25
CA GLN A 174 -13.45 -13.02 33.59
C GLN A 174 -14.22 -12.71 32.31
N VAL A 175 -13.85 -13.38 31.21
CA VAL A 175 -14.55 -13.30 29.93
C VAL A 175 -16.04 -13.50 30.21
N THR A 176 -16.84 -12.46 30.04
CA THR A 176 -18.28 -12.54 30.27
C THR A 176 -18.82 -13.66 29.38
N SER A 177 -19.48 -14.65 29.99
CA SER A 177 -20.09 -15.78 29.29
C SER A 177 -21.14 -15.36 28.27
N LYS A 178 -21.65 -14.12 28.36
CA LYS A 178 -22.55 -13.46 27.38
C LYS A 178 -21.86 -13.02 26.07
N PHE A 179 -20.53 -12.97 26.06
CA PHE A 179 -19.70 -12.79 24.86
C PHE A 179 -19.06 -14.11 24.41
N ARG A 180 -19.59 -15.26 24.86
CA ARG A 180 -19.35 -16.51 24.14
C ARG A 180 -19.99 -16.36 22.77
N GLN A 181 -19.12 -16.09 21.81
CA GLN A 181 -19.38 -16.31 20.42
C GLN A 181 -19.71 -17.80 20.33
N ASP A 182 -20.99 -18.14 20.19
CA ASP A 182 -21.38 -19.43 19.62
C ASP A 182 -20.89 -19.41 18.17
N VAL A 183 -19.57 -19.58 18.02
CA VAL A 183 -18.97 -20.09 16.81
C VAL A 183 -19.46 -21.52 16.79
N LEU A 184 -20.59 -21.74 16.11
CA LEU A 184 -20.95 -23.05 15.60
C LEU A 184 -19.66 -23.67 15.04
N PRO A 185 -19.21 -24.82 15.56
CA PRO A 185 -18.05 -25.47 15.01
C PRO A 185 -18.38 -25.87 13.58
N LEU A 186 -17.67 -25.28 12.61
CA LEU A 186 -17.63 -25.76 11.23
C LEU A 186 -16.87 -27.09 11.16
N THR A 187 -17.34 -28.10 11.90
CA THR A 187 -16.88 -29.50 11.87
C THR A 187 -18.04 -30.49 11.75
N SER A 188 -19.14 -30.11 11.09
CA SER A 188 -20.21 -31.05 10.72
C SER A 188 -20.75 -30.89 9.28
N LEU A 189 -19.86 -30.58 8.34
CA LEU A 189 -20.10 -30.87 6.92
C LEU A 189 -18.99 -31.80 6.41
N ASN A 190 -19.13 -33.08 6.75
CA ASN A 190 -18.67 -34.15 5.88
C ASN A 190 -19.87 -34.59 5.05
N MET A 191 -19.91 -34.13 3.80
CA MET A 191 -20.18 -34.99 2.65
C MET A 191 -19.43 -34.42 1.45
#